data_AF-A0A9E0V987-F1
#
_entry.id   AF-A0A9E0V987-F1
#
_cell.length_a   1.000
_cell.length_b   1.000
_cell.length_c   1.000
_cell.angle_alpha   90.00
_cell.angle_beta   90.00
_cell.angle_gamma   90.00
#
_symmetry.space_group_name_H-M   'P 1'
#
loop_
_entity.id
_entity.type
_entity.pdbx_description
1 polymer ?
#
loop_
_entity_poly.entity_id
_entity_poly.type
_entity_poly.pdbx_seq_one_letter_code
_entity_poly.pdbx_strand_id
1 'polypeptide(L)'
;MTSNHKKNSHEVALAGRQKVEEELRRRGAKNISPHPKRKSILEVSNGDGGRTIRIHVKTKRKGHWHSNIDEGRDSRVPENPKDETAYWIFVDLADQENPRFRIVGDEWIRNDINKAHQAYLSRHGGRRRDTPDSKHHSIDEKRIREWADKWENLDIFG
;
A
#
# COMPACT_ATOMS: atom_id res chain seq x y z
N MET A 1 -9.25 -27.88 -21.51
CA MET A 1 -8.93 -26.57 -22.13
C MET A 1 -8.77 -25.54 -21.03
N THR A 2 -7.56 -25.36 -20.51
CA THR A 2 -7.27 -24.37 -19.47
C THR A 2 -7.06 -23.01 -20.14
N SER A 3 -8.12 -22.22 -20.21
CA SER A 3 -8.05 -20.81 -20.61
C SER A 3 -7.17 -20.07 -19.60
N ASN A 4 -5.94 -19.79 -19.97
CA ASN A 4 -5.01 -18.97 -19.19
C ASN A 4 -5.46 -17.51 -19.32
N HIS A 5 -6.54 -17.14 -18.62
CA HIS A 5 -7.06 -15.79 -18.63
C HIS A 5 -6.06 -14.90 -17.88
N LYS A 6 -5.26 -14.13 -18.63
CA LYS A 6 -4.37 -13.10 -18.09
C LYS A 6 -5.24 -12.04 -17.42
N LYS A 7 -5.52 -12.23 -16.13
CA LYS A 7 -6.36 -11.31 -15.35
C LYS A 7 -5.88 -9.86 -15.54
N ASN A 8 -6.79 -8.96 -15.88
CA ASN A 8 -6.50 -7.54 -16.10
C ASN A 8 -5.98 -6.90 -14.79
N SER A 9 -5.20 -5.82 -14.86
CA SER A 9 -4.65 -5.12 -13.69
C SER A 9 -5.73 -4.72 -12.67
N HIS A 10 -6.94 -4.42 -13.16
CA HIS A 10 -8.10 -4.11 -12.33
C HIS A 10 -8.56 -5.32 -11.50
N GLU A 11 -8.54 -6.52 -12.07
CA GLU A 11 -8.89 -7.76 -11.36
C GLU A 11 -7.82 -8.13 -10.33
N VAL A 12 -6.54 -7.85 -10.62
CA VAL A 12 -5.45 -8.00 -9.66
C VAL A 12 -5.66 -7.07 -8.46
N ALA A 13 -5.93 -5.80 -8.72
CA ALA A 13 -6.18 -4.81 -7.68
C ALA A 13 -7.44 -5.15 -6.85
N LEU A 14 -8.50 -5.63 -7.51
CA LEU A 14 -9.70 -6.10 -6.85
C LEU A 14 -9.41 -7.30 -5.94
N ALA A 15 -8.71 -8.31 -6.44
CA ALA A 15 -8.35 -9.50 -5.65
C ALA A 15 -7.50 -9.14 -4.44
N GLY A 16 -6.50 -8.26 -4.60
CA GLY A 16 -5.66 -7.82 -3.48
C GLY A 16 -6.47 -7.06 -2.42
N ARG A 17 -7.39 -6.17 -2.83
CA ARG A 17 -8.30 -5.50 -1.90
C ARG A 17 -9.18 -6.50 -1.15
N GLN A 18 -9.77 -7.46 -1.84
CA GLN A 18 -10.62 -8.49 -1.21
C GLN A 18 -9.83 -9.26 -0.14
N LYS A 19 -8.58 -9.63 -0.42
CA LYS A 19 -7.68 -10.26 0.58
C LYS A 19 -7.41 -9.37 1.79
N VAL A 20 -7.23 -8.06 1.59
CA VAL A 20 -7.10 -7.12 2.72
C VAL A 20 -8.38 -7.04 3.53
N GLU A 21 -9.54 -6.96 2.89
CA GLU A 21 -10.82 -6.92 3.61
C GLU A 21 -11.11 -8.22 4.38
N GLU A 22 -10.83 -9.38 3.78
CA GLU A 22 -10.91 -10.69 4.45
C GLU A 22 -10.04 -10.72 5.70
N GLU A 23 -8.79 -10.29 5.58
CA GLU A 23 -7.83 -10.29 6.68
C GLU A 23 -8.18 -9.27 7.78
N LEU A 24 -8.68 -8.09 7.41
CA LEU A 24 -9.21 -7.10 8.36
C LEU A 24 -10.41 -7.67 9.14
N ARG A 25 -11.38 -8.30 8.46
CA ARG A 25 -12.54 -8.94 9.11
C ARG A 25 -12.10 -10.07 10.03
N ARG A 26 -11.16 -10.92 9.59
CA ARG A 26 -10.60 -12.02 10.38
C ARG A 26 -9.97 -11.53 11.68
N ARG A 27 -9.37 -10.34 11.67
CA ARG A 27 -8.75 -9.68 12.83
C ARG A 27 -9.72 -8.87 13.70
N GLY A 28 -11.01 -8.83 13.34
CA GLY A 28 -12.05 -8.19 14.15
C GLY A 28 -12.42 -6.76 13.74
N ALA A 29 -11.90 -6.22 12.63
CA ALA A 29 -12.39 -4.94 12.12
C ALA A 29 -13.85 -5.09 11.66
N LYS A 30 -14.72 -4.18 12.12
CA LYS A 30 -16.17 -4.28 11.89
C LYS A 30 -16.64 -3.42 10.72
N ASN A 31 -16.17 -2.18 10.66
CA ASN A 31 -16.67 -1.19 9.72
C ASN A 31 -15.66 -1.02 8.57
N ILE A 32 -15.76 -1.84 7.53
CA ILE A 32 -14.85 -1.79 6.37
C ILE A 32 -15.65 -1.37 5.14
N SER A 33 -15.34 -0.21 4.57
CA SER A 33 -16.02 0.29 3.38
C SER A 33 -15.03 0.72 2.28
N PRO A 34 -15.25 0.33 1.02
CA PRO A 34 -14.43 0.81 -0.09
C PRO A 34 -14.80 2.25 -0.46
N HIS A 35 -13.80 3.09 -0.72
CA HIS A 35 -14.05 4.46 -1.15
C HIS A 35 -14.81 4.47 -2.50
N PRO A 36 -15.86 5.31 -2.66
CA PRO A 36 -16.78 5.21 -3.79
C PRO A 36 -16.11 5.38 -5.14
N LYS A 37 -15.18 6.36 -5.26
CA LYS A 37 -14.49 6.72 -6.50
C LYS A 37 -13.10 6.10 -6.67
N ARG A 38 -12.50 5.61 -5.59
CA ARG A 38 -11.10 5.16 -5.56
C ARG A 38 -11.06 3.78 -4.95
N LYS A 39 -11.35 2.77 -5.77
CA LYS A 39 -11.56 1.39 -5.29
C LYS A 39 -10.33 0.78 -4.61
N SER A 40 -9.13 1.33 -4.77
CA SER A 40 -7.94 0.90 -4.01
C SER A 40 -7.90 1.44 -2.58
N ILE A 41 -8.85 2.28 -2.17
CA ILE A 41 -8.88 2.87 -0.83
C ILE A 41 -10.02 2.25 -0.02
N LEU A 42 -9.73 1.88 1.23
CA LEU A 42 -10.70 1.47 2.24
C LEU A 42 -10.75 2.53 3.35
N GLU A 43 -11.94 2.74 3.89
CA GLU A 43 -12.15 3.42 5.17
C GLU A 43 -12.55 2.37 6.19
N VAL A 44 -11.80 2.32 7.29
CA VAL A 44 -11.94 1.28 8.31
C VAL A 44 -12.04 1.89 9.69
N SER A 45 -13.07 1.51 10.45
CA SER A 45 -13.22 1.94 11.84
C SER A 45 -13.19 0.75 12.80
N ASN A 46 -12.71 1.02 14.01
CA ASN A 46 -12.84 0.09 15.13
C ASN A 46 -14.32 -0.12 15.52
N GLY A 47 -14.58 -1.10 16.39
CA GLY A 47 -15.94 -1.56 16.67
C GLY A 47 -16.87 -0.53 17.33
N ASP A 48 -16.33 0.43 18.08
CA ASP A 48 -17.09 1.52 18.71
C ASP A 48 -17.08 2.83 17.89
N GLY A 49 -16.35 2.87 16.77
CA GLY A 49 -16.22 4.05 15.91
C GLY A 49 -15.28 5.13 16.43
N GLY A 50 -14.62 4.94 17.59
CA GLY A 50 -13.69 5.91 18.18
C GLY A 50 -12.42 6.16 17.36
N ARG A 51 -12.05 5.22 16.47
CA ARG A 51 -10.93 5.37 15.54
C ARG A 51 -11.35 4.98 14.14
N THR A 52 -11.05 5.86 13.18
CA THR A 52 -11.22 5.60 11.75
C THR A 52 -9.90 5.86 11.03
N ILE A 53 -9.51 4.93 10.17
CA ILE A 53 -8.30 5.01 9.36
C ILE A 53 -8.60 4.84 7.88
N ARG A 54 -7.71 5.35 7.04
CA ARG A 54 -7.74 5.17 5.59
C ARG A 54 -6.64 4.21 5.16
N ILE A 55 -6.98 3.19 4.38
CA ILE A 55 -6.03 2.19 3.86
C ILE A 55 -5.95 2.29 2.34
N HIS A 56 -4.77 2.54 1.79
CA HIS A 56 -4.48 2.42 0.37
C HIS A 56 -3.89 1.04 0.07
N VAL A 57 -4.61 0.23 -0.71
CA VAL A 57 -4.17 -1.11 -1.12
C VAL A 57 -3.34 -1.01 -2.41
N LYS A 58 -2.12 -1.58 -2.37
CA LYS A 58 -1.27 -1.79 -3.54
C LYS A 58 -1.02 -3.28 -3.73
N THR A 59 -1.23 -3.79 -4.94
CA THR A 59 -1.15 -5.24 -5.20
C THR A 59 -0.11 -5.56 -6.28
N LYS A 60 0.60 -6.68 -6.11
CA LYS A 60 1.44 -7.29 -7.16
C LYS A 60 1.22 -8.81 -7.22
N ARG A 61 1.67 -9.44 -8.31
CA ARG A 61 1.87 -10.90 -8.42
C ARG A 61 3.31 -11.30 -8.65
N LYS A 62 4.12 -10.36 -9.13
CA LYS A 62 5.55 -10.52 -9.43
C LYS A 62 6.21 -9.15 -9.46
N GLY A 63 7.54 -9.14 -9.31
CA GLY A 63 8.34 -7.91 -9.39
C GLY A 63 8.01 -6.94 -8.26
N HIS A 64 7.78 -5.67 -8.63
CA HIS A 64 7.60 -4.55 -7.73
C HIS A 64 6.15 -4.09 -7.66
N TRP A 65 5.80 -3.41 -6.57
CA TRP A 65 4.61 -2.58 -6.56
C TRP A 65 4.90 -1.30 -7.35
N HIS A 66 3.86 -0.75 -7.96
CA HIS A 66 3.96 0.49 -8.72
C HIS A 66 3.14 1.59 -8.04
N SER A 67 3.71 2.78 -8.02
CA SER A 67 3.12 4.01 -7.52
C SER A 67 3.48 5.18 -8.44
N ASN A 68 3.20 6.40 -7.99
CA ASN A 68 3.54 7.64 -8.66
C ASN A 68 4.53 8.45 -7.79
N ILE A 69 5.49 9.13 -8.39
CA ILE A 69 6.40 10.06 -7.70
C ILE A 69 5.66 11.19 -6.98
N ASP A 70 4.51 11.64 -7.50
CA ASP A 70 3.66 12.68 -6.93
C ASP A 70 3.03 12.25 -5.59
N GLU A 71 3.05 10.94 -5.27
CA GLU A 71 2.64 10.47 -3.95
C GLU A 71 3.71 10.75 -2.89
N GLY A 72 4.97 10.97 -3.30
CA GLY A 72 6.08 11.26 -2.42
C GLY A 72 6.01 12.68 -1.86
N ARG A 73 6.22 12.80 -0.54
CA ARG A 73 6.36 14.08 0.16
C ARG A 73 7.43 13.96 1.22
N ASP A 74 8.11 15.07 1.51
CA ASP A 74 8.96 15.15 2.68
C ASP A 74 8.06 15.21 3.92
N SER A 75 8.11 14.12 4.69
CA SER A 75 7.14 13.79 5.71
C SER A 75 7.85 13.31 6.96
N ARG A 76 7.42 13.84 8.11
CA ARG A 76 7.85 13.35 9.43
C ARG A 76 6.93 12.22 9.83
N VAL A 77 7.51 11.04 10.07
CA VAL A 77 6.79 9.91 10.66
C VAL A 77 6.34 10.33 12.07
N PRO A 78 5.06 10.14 12.44
CA PRO A 78 4.59 10.47 13.77
C PRO A 78 5.39 9.74 14.85
N GLU A 79 5.66 10.42 15.96
CA GLU A 79 6.37 9.81 17.10
C GLU A 79 5.51 8.75 17.78
N ASN A 80 4.20 9.01 17.85
CA ASN A 80 3.22 8.06 18.31
C ASN A 80 2.51 7.42 17.10
N PRO A 81 2.63 6.09 16.88
CA PRO A 81 1.94 5.40 15.78
C PRO A 81 0.42 5.63 15.77
N LYS A 82 -0.20 5.91 16.92
CA LYS A 82 -1.64 6.19 17.00
C LYS A 82 -2.06 7.47 16.29
N ASP A 83 -1.14 8.41 16.08
CA ASP A 83 -1.42 9.66 15.38
C ASP A 83 -1.48 9.46 13.85
N GLU A 84 -0.93 8.35 13.35
CA GLU A 84 -1.07 7.97 11.94
C GLU A 84 -2.50 7.45 11.69
N THR A 85 -3.21 8.11 10.78
CA THR A 85 -4.60 7.77 10.40
C THR A 85 -4.69 7.24 8.97
N ALA A 86 -3.57 7.15 8.26
CA ALA A 86 -3.51 6.63 6.91
C ALA A 86 -2.40 5.57 6.76
N TYR A 87 -2.69 4.52 6.02
CA TYR A 87 -1.79 3.39 5.84
C TYR A 87 -1.79 2.91 4.40
N TRP A 88 -0.69 2.33 3.98
CA TRP A 88 -0.58 1.57 2.74
C TRP A 88 -0.45 0.09 3.08
N ILE A 89 -1.34 -0.73 2.53
CA ILE A 89 -1.23 -2.18 2.63
C ILE A 89 -0.78 -2.73 1.27
N PHE A 90 0.44 -3.24 1.27
CA PHE A 90 1.05 -3.89 0.11
C PHE A 90 0.76 -5.37 0.15
N VAL A 91 0.08 -5.87 -0.87
CA VAL A 91 -0.32 -7.27 -1.01
C VAL A 91 0.51 -7.90 -2.12
N ASP A 92 1.20 -8.98 -1.80
CA ASP A 92 1.85 -9.86 -2.78
C ASP A 92 1.00 -11.13 -2.97
N LEU A 93 0.48 -11.30 -4.18
CA LEU A 93 -0.34 -12.43 -4.63
C LEU A 93 0.45 -13.39 -5.53
N ALA A 94 1.76 -13.51 -5.32
CA ALA A 94 2.56 -14.56 -5.96
C ALA A 94 2.01 -15.96 -5.64
N ASP A 95 1.60 -16.18 -4.39
CA ASP A 95 0.72 -17.26 -3.96
C ASP A 95 -0.66 -16.64 -3.63
N GLN A 96 -1.71 -17.11 -4.30
CA GLN A 96 -3.08 -16.57 -4.13
C GLN A 96 -3.75 -17.10 -2.87
N GLU A 97 -3.37 -18.29 -2.41
CA GLU A 97 -3.90 -18.91 -1.21
C GLU A 97 -3.22 -18.33 0.04
N ASN A 98 -1.93 -17.99 -0.08
CA ASN A 98 -1.13 -17.41 1.00
C ASN A 98 -0.62 -15.99 0.65
N PRO A 99 -1.50 -14.98 0.58
CA PRO A 99 -1.10 -13.62 0.29
C PRO A 99 -0.16 -13.08 1.38
N ARG A 100 0.88 -12.34 0.97
CA ARG A 100 1.83 -11.71 1.92
C ARG A 100 1.53 -10.23 2.04
N PHE A 101 1.42 -9.73 3.27
CA PHE A 101 1.05 -8.34 3.54
C PHE A 101 2.25 -7.54 4.07
N ARG A 102 2.33 -6.26 3.73
CA ARG A 102 3.16 -5.27 4.44
C ARG A 102 2.31 -4.04 4.77
N ILE A 103 2.31 -3.64 6.03
CA ILE A 103 1.41 -2.64 6.60
C ILE A 103 2.24 -1.42 6.97
N VAL A 104 2.21 -0.39 6.12
CA VAL A 104 3.13 0.74 6.18
C VAL A 104 2.36 2.02 6.50
N GLY A 105 2.84 2.85 7.43
CA GLY A 105 2.26 4.18 7.65
C GLY A 105 2.38 5.08 6.42
N ASP A 106 1.37 5.90 6.17
CA ASP A 106 1.33 6.80 5.01
C ASP A 106 2.47 7.83 5.03
N GLU A 107 2.80 8.40 6.19
CA GLU A 107 3.90 9.37 6.28
C GLU A 107 5.26 8.71 5.96
N TRP A 108 5.47 7.47 6.43
CA TRP A 108 6.71 6.73 6.15
C TRP A 108 6.85 6.42 4.65
N ILE A 109 5.82 5.85 4.02
CA ILE A 109 5.93 5.40 2.62
C ILE A 109 6.05 6.58 1.66
N ARG A 110 5.38 7.70 1.94
CA ARG A 110 5.51 8.90 1.12
C ARG A 110 6.89 9.53 1.25
N ASN A 111 7.48 9.51 2.46
CA ASN A 111 8.87 9.92 2.66
C ASN A 111 9.85 8.99 1.93
N ASP A 112 9.64 7.67 1.98
CA ASP A 112 10.45 6.69 1.22
C ASP A 112 10.40 6.96 -0.29
N ILE A 113 9.21 7.21 -0.85
CA ILE A 113 9.04 7.56 -2.27
C ILE A 113 9.81 8.85 -2.61
N ASN A 114 9.69 9.89 -1.77
CA ASN A 114 10.42 11.15 -1.95
C ASN A 114 11.94 10.92 -1.94
N LYS A 115 12.48 10.29 -0.90
CA LYS A 115 13.91 10.00 -0.75
C LYS A 115 14.47 9.16 -1.89
N ALA A 116 13.75 8.11 -2.29
CA ALA A 116 14.14 7.27 -3.42
C ALA A 116 14.14 8.06 -4.74
N HIS A 117 13.18 8.97 -4.92
CA HIS A 117 13.16 9.84 -6.10
C HIS A 117 14.32 10.84 -6.11
N GLN A 118 14.60 11.52 -4.99
CA GLN A 118 15.72 12.45 -4.88
C GLN A 118 17.07 11.76 -5.09
N ALA A 119 17.26 10.56 -4.52
CA ALA A 119 18.47 9.76 -4.73
C ALA A 119 18.68 9.38 -6.19
N TYR A 120 17.59 9.06 -6.91
CA TYR A 120 17.64 8.80 -8.34
C TYR A 120 18.05 10.06 -9.13
N LEU A 121 17.45 11.21 -8.85
CA LEU A 121 17.79 12.47 -9.53
C LEU A 121 19.25 12.86 -9.29
N SER A 122 19.74 12.71 -8.06
CA SER A 122 21.14 12.97 -7.71
C SER A 122 22.12 12.13 -8.54
N ARG A 123 21.82 10.84 -8.79
CA ARG A 123 22.65 9.94 -9.61
C ARG A 123 22.60 10.25 -11.12
N HIS A 124 21.61 11.01 -11.57
CA HIS A 124 21.36 11.25 -12.99
C HIS A 124 21.37 12.75 -13.35
N GLY A 125 22.10 13.57 -12.58
CA GLY A 125 22.32 14.98 -12.91
C GLY A 125 21.05 15.84 -12.83
N GLY A 126 20.12 15.49 -11.94
CA GLY A 126 18.89 16.24 -11.71
C GLY A 126 17.75 15.96 -12.70
N ARG A 127 17.92 15.02 -13.64
CA ARG A 127 16.86 14.63 -14.60
C ARG A 127 16.76 13.11 -14.76
N ARG A 128 15.59 12.62 -15.17
CA ARG A 128 15.47 11.23 -15.65
C ARG A 128 16.17 11.10 -17.00
N ARG A 129 17.01 10.06 -17.15
CA ARG A 129 17.83 9.84 -18.34
C ARG A 129 17.02 9.59 -19.61
N ASP A 130 15.99 8.74 -19.52
CA ASP A 130 15.33 8.18 -20.71
C ASP A 130 13.85 8.62 -20.87
N THR A 131 13.14 8.90 -19.77
CA THR A 131 11.72 9.32 -19.79
C THR A 131 11.47 10.45 -18.77
N PRO A 132 11.65 11.72 -19.13
CA PRO A 132 11.53 12.85 -18.20
C PRO A 132 10.13 12.98 -17.59
N ASP A 133 9.07 12.72 -18.36
CA ASP A 133 7.67 12.88 -17.91
C ASP A 133 7.09 11.65 -17.22
N SER A 134 7.83 10.53 -17.19
CA SER A 134 7.33 9.32 -16.54
C SER A 134 7.22 9.57 -15.04
N LYS A 135 5.99 9.42 -14.53
CA LYS A 135 5.70 9.53 -13.11
C LYS A 135 5.74 8.19 -12.37
N HIS A 136 5.97 7.10 -13.10
CA HIS A 136 6.01 5.77 -12.50
C HIS A 136 7.15 5.66 -11.48
N HIS A 137 6.81 5.13 -10.31
CA HIS A 137 7.73 4.84 -9.23
C HIS A 137 7.56 3.38 -8.79
N SER A 138 8.64 2.60 -8.82
CA SER A 138 8.65 1.23 -8.32
C SER A 138 8.98 1.19 -6.83
N ILE A 139 8.22 0.40 -6.08
CA ILE A 139 8.46 0.11 -4.67
C ILE A 139 8.97 -1.32 -4.57
N ASP A 140 10.25 -1.46 -4.23
CA ASP A 140 10.90 -2.75 -4.02
C ASP A 140 10.52 -3.31 -2.65
N GLU A 141 10.25 -4.60 -2.59
CA GLU A 141 9.96 -5.34 -1.37
C GLU A 141 11.02 -5.18 -0.29
N LYS A 142 12.30 -5.02 -0.67
CA LYS A 142 13.40 -4.79 0.26
C LYS A 142 13.19 -3.52 1.10
N ARG A 143 12.59 -2.46 0.53
CA ARG A 143 12.37 -1.19 1.24
C ARG A 143 11.30 -1.33 2.33
N ILE A 144 10.30 -2.19 2.10
CA ILE A 144 9.16 -2.35 3.02
C ILE A 144 9.18 -3.67 3.79
N ARG A 145 10.28 -4.42 3.75
CA ARG A 145 10.38 -5.76 4.36
C ARG A 145 10.10 -5.75 5.86
N GLU A 146 10.58 -4.73 6.56
CA GLU A 146 10.39 -4.58 8.01
C GLU A 146 8.92 -4.38 8.43
N TRP A 147 8.02 -4.13 7.47
CA TRP A 147 6.60 -3.92 7.70
C TRP A 147 5.75 -5.17 7.48
N ALA A 148 6.39 -6.33 7.29
CA ALA A 148 5.71 -7.60 7.11
C ALA A 148 4.78 -7.91 8.29
N ASP A 149 3.50 -8.13 7.97
CA ASP A 149 2.44 -8.53 8.91
C ASP A 149 2.28 -7.67 10.18
N LYS A 150 2.74 -6.42 10.17
CA LYS A 150 2.57 -5.43 11.25
C LYS A 150 1.16 -4.85 11.34
N TRP A 151 0.16 -5.71 11.42
CA TRP A 151 -1.25 -5.33 11.49
C TRP A 151 -1.59 -4.54 12.76
N GLU A 152 -0.88 -4.80 13.86
CA GLU A 152 -0.99 -4.08 15.13
C GLU A 152 -0.80 -2.57 14.97
N ASN A 153 -0.06 -2.11 13.95
CA ASN A 153 0.13 -0.69 13.67
C ASN A 153 -1.18 0.05 13.38
N LEU A 154 -2.22 -0.65 12.92
CA LEU A 154 -3.48 -0.01 12.58
C LEU A 154 -4.24 0.46 13.85
N ASP A 155 -4.03 -0.19 15.00
CA ASP A 155 -4.68 0.11 16.29
C ASP A 155 -6.23 0.16 16.20
N ILE A 156 -6.83 -0.67 15.34
CA ILE A 156 -8.30 -0.73 15.09
C ILE A 156 -8.93 -2.07 15.51
N PHE A 157 -8.12 -3.00 15.99
CA PHE A 157 -8.57 -4.31 16.44
C PHE A 157 -8.76 -4.25 17.95
N GLY A 158 -9.97 -4.49 18.42
CA GLY A 158 -10.36 -4.49 19.84
C GLY A 158 -11.03 -5.79 20.19
#